data_AF-A0A4Q6C3W6-F1
#
_entry.id   AF-A0A4Q6C3W6-F1
#
_cell.length_a   1.000
_cell.length_b   1.000
_cell.length_c   1.000
_cell.angle_alpha   90.00
_cell.angle_beta   90.00
_cell.angle_gamma   90.00
#
_symmetry.space_group_name_H-M   'P 1'
#
loop_
_entity.id
_entity.type
_entity.pdbx_description
1 polymer ?
#
loop_
_entity_poly.entity_id
_entity_poly.type
_entity_poly.pdbx_seq_one_letter_code
_entity_poly.pdbx_strand_id
1 'polypeptide(L)'
;MKTFSLGQQYLAEFYGCNAESICTKEQLRTTMLEAAQIARATIVADVFHEFNPHGLSGVVVIAESHLAVHSWPEYACASVDL
;
A
#
# COMPACT_ATOMS: atom_id res chain seq x y z
N MET A 1 20.85 -23.34 -1.52
CA MET A 1 19.64 -24.20 -1.38
C MET A 1 18.45 -23.29 -1.66
N LYS A 2 17.66 -23.53 -2.73
CA LYS A 2 16.47 -22.73 -3.02
C LYS A 2 15.40 -23.08 -1.98
N THR A 3 15.06 -22.15 -1.11
CA THR A 3 13.89 -22.23 -0.23
C THR A 3 12.63 -22.20 -1.10
N PHE A 4 11.74 -23.17 -0.90
CA PHE A 4 10.42 -23.19 -1.54
C PHE A 4 9.50 -22.25 -0.76
N SER A 5 9.00 -21.20 -1.40
CA SER A 5 7.99 -20.30 -0.82
C SER A 5 6.78 -20.23 -1.74
N LEU A 6 5.58 -20.17 -1.14
CA LEU A 6 4.32 -20.00 -1.86
C LEU A 6 4.11 -18.54 -2.31
N GLY A 7 4.76 -17.59 -1.62
CA GLY A 7 4.75 -16.18 -1.93
C GLY A 7 6.05 -15.50 -1.50
N GLN A 8 6.14 -14.21 -1.79
CA GLN A 8 7.16 -13.31 -1.28
C GLN A 8 6.42 -12.15 -0.63
N GLN A 9 6.93 -11.68 0.51
CA GLN A 9 6.37 -10.55 1.22
C GLN A 9 7.49 -9.57 1.53
N TYR A 10 7.25 -8.30 1.26
CA TYR A 10 8.12 -7.19 1.56
C TYR A 10 7.44 -6.24 2.53
N LEU A 11 8.14 -5.91 3.60
CA LEU A 11 7.75 -4.86 4.53
C LEU A 11 8.67 -3.68 4.31
N ALA A 12 8.10 -2.51 4.06
CA ALA A 12 8.86 -1.31 3.78
C ALA A 12 8.32 -0.11 4.55
N GLU A 13 9.23 0.62 5.17
CA GLU A 13 8.95 1.87 5.88
C GLU A 13 9.50 3.03 5.05
N PHE A 14 8.61 3.93 4.65
CA PHE A 14 8.92 5.10 3.84
C PHE A 14 8.96 6.32 4.74
N TYR A 15 10.06 7.06 4.69
CA TYR A 15 10.28 8.29 5.44
C TYR A 15 10.55 9.46 4.50
N GLY A 16 10.14 10.67 4.91
CA GLY A 16 10.30 11.87 4.07
C GLY A 16 9.37 11.86 2.86
N CYS A 17 8.23 11.18 2.96
CA CYS A 17 7.20 11.19 1.93
C CYS A 17 6.68 12.61 1.70
N ASN A 18 6.30 12.93 0.46
CA ASN A 18 5.53 14.14 0.21
C ASN A 18 4.15 13.97 0.86
N ALA A 19 3.84 14.81 1.86
CA ALA A 19 2.59 14.71 2.62
C ALA A 19 1.35 14.75 1.71
N GLU A 20 1.35 15.55 0.63
CA GLU A 20 0.22 15.63 -0.30
C GLU A 20 -0.05 14.27 -0.97
N SER A 21 1.01 13.56 -1.36
CA SER A 21 0.91 12.25 -2.03
C SER A 21 0.37 11.13 -1.15
N ILE A 22 0.50 11.26 0.18
CA ILE A 22 0.05 10.25 1.16
C ILE A 22 -1.16 10.70 1.99
N CYS A 23 -1.73 11.88 1.69
CA CYS A 23 -2.87 12.47 2.40
C CYS A 23 -4.18 12.32 1.62
N THR A 24 -4.14 12.23 0.29
CA THR A 24 -5.37 12.12 -0.52
C THR A 24 -5.73 10.66 -0.79
N LYS A 25 -6.94 10.26 -0.40
CA LYS A 25 -7.45 8.90 -0.60
C LYS A 25 -7.38 8.44 -2.05
N GLU A 26 -7.81 9.27 -3.00
CA GLU A 26 -7.83 8.94 -4.42
C GLU A 26 -6.43 8.73 -5.00
N GLN A 27 -5.45 9.55 -4.59
CA GLN A 27 -4.06 9.44 -5.03
C GLN A 27 -3.41 8.17 -4.47
N LEU A 28 -3.60 7.89 -3.18
CA LEU A 28 -3.06 6.69 -2.55
C LEU A 28 -3.67 5.42 -3.17
N ARG A 29 -5.00 5.42 -3.38
CA ARG A 29 -5.70 4.34 -4.07
C ARG A 29 -5.16 4.09 -5.47
N THR A 30 -4.99 5.15 -6.26
CA THR A 30 -4.47 5.05 -7.62
C THR A 30 -3.05 4.48 -7.62
N THR A 31 -2.17 5.00 -6.76
CA THR A 31 -0.78 4.54 -6.61
C THR A 31 -0.71 3.04 -6.27
N MET A 32 -1.51 2.57 -5.32
CA MET A 32 -1.52 1.16 -4.91
C MET A 32 -2.05 0.22 -6.01
N LEU A 33 -3.07 0.66 -6.76
CA LEU A 33 -3.59 -0.12 -7.90
C LEU A 33 -2.57 -0.19 -9.05
N GLU A 34 -1.87 0.92 -9.33
CA GLU A 34 -0.76 0.95 -10.29
C GLU A 34 0.39 0.04 -9.85
N ALA A 35 0.74 0.04 -8.57
CA ALA A 35 1.76 -0.85 -8.01
C ALA A 35 1.40 -2.34 -8.21
N ALA A 36 0.15 -2.72 -7.94
CA ALA A 36 -0.34 -4.07 -8.21
C ALA A 36 -0.27 -4.44 -9.71
N GLN A 37 -0.61 -3.50 -10.60
CA GLN A 37 -0.50 -3.70 -12.05
C GLN A 37 0.97 -3.85 -12.51
N ILE A 38 1.89 -3.03 -12.00
CA ILE A 38 3.33 -3.10 -12.30
C ILE A 38 3.91 -4.44 -11.81
N ALA A 39 3.49 -4.90 -10.63
CA ALA A 39 3.82 -6.22 -10.08
C ALA A 39 3.19 -7.38 -10.87
N ARG A 40 2.31 -7.08 -11.84
CA ARG A 40 1.53 -8.06 -12.63
C ARG A 40 0.64 -8.93 -11.76
N ALA A 41 0.19 -8.40 -10.63
CA ALA A 41 -0.74 -9.07 -9.73
C ALA A 41 -2.17 -8.97 -10.27
N THR A 42 -2.98 -10.00 -10.04
CA THR A 42 -4.41 -9.98 -10.38
C THR A 42 -5.18 -9.37 -9.21
N ILE A 43 -5.74 -8.18 -9.42
CA ILE A 43 -6.54 -7.48 -8.41
C ILE A 43 -7.91 -8.15 -8.27
N VAL A 44 -8.30 -8.44 -7.02
CA VAL A 44 -9.60 -9.03 -6.67
C VAL A 44 -10.54 -7.97 -6.12
N ALA A 45 -10.06 -7.11 -5.22
CA ALA A 45 -10.82 -6.03 -4.60
C ALA A 45 -9.87 -5.00 -3.98
N ASP A 46 -10.40 -3.85 -3.61
CA ASP A 46 -9.65 -2.85 -2.86
C ASP A 46 -10.55 -2.11 -1.86
N VAL A 47 -9.95 -1.66 -0.75
CA VAL A 47 -10.62 -0.87 0.29
C VAL A 47 -9.68 0.18 0.83
N PHE A 48 -10.18 1.41 0.96
CA PHE A 48 -9.44 2.55 1.49
C PHE A 48 -10.28 3.31 2.51
N HIS A 49 -9.68 3.60 3.66
CA HIS A 49 -10.27 4.34 4.76
C HIS A 49 -9.43 5.57 5.09
N GLU A 50 -10.11 6.68 5.33
CA GLU A 50 -9.51 7.95 5.75
C GLU A 50 -9.89 8.20 7.21
N PHE A 51 -8.86 8.45 8.02
CA PHE A 51 -9.01 8.77 9.43
C PHE A 51 -9.08 10.28 9.64
N ASN A 52 -9.64 10.67 10.79
CA ASN A 52 -9.72 12.07 11.21
C ASN A 52 -8.80 12.30 12.42
N PRO A 53 -7.95 13.34 12.43
CA PRO A 53 -7.84 14.41 11.43
C PRO A 53 -6.99 14.08 10.19
N HIS A 54 -6.14 13.05 10.26
CA HIS A 54 -5.18 12.68 9.22
C HIS A 54 -5.03 11.16 9.13
N GLY A 55 -4.42 10.71 8.04
CA GLY A 55 -3.98 9.33 7.86
C GLY A 55 -4.93 8.52 6.98
N LEU A 56 -4.33 7.60 6.21
CA LEU A 56 -5.06 6.69 5.35
C LEU A 56 -4.64 5.26 5.65
N SER A 57 -5.57 4.33 5.46
CA SER A 57 -5.26 2.91 5.36
C SER A 57 -5.88 2.34 4.11
N GLY A 58 -5.10 1.56 3.37
CA GLY A 58 -5.50 0.97 2.10
C GLY A 58 -5.06 -0.47 2.01
N VAL A 59 -5.92 -1.32 1.45
CA VAL A 59 -5.57 -2.70 1.09
C VAL A 59 -6.09 -2.97 -0.31
N VAL A 60 -5.21 -3.51 -1.16
CA VAL A 60 -5.55 -4.09 -2.45
C VAL A 60 -5.40 -5.60 -2.31
N VAL A 61 -6.52 -6.32 -2.34
CA VAL A 61 -6.53 -7.79 -2.34
C VAL A 61 -6.15 -8.26 -3.73
N ILE A 62 -5.12 -9.09 -3.81
CA ILE A 62 -4.68 -9.73 -5.05
C ILE A 62 -4.92 -11.25 -4.96
N ALA A 63 -4.80 -11.96 -6.08
CA ALA A 63 -4.92 -13.42 -6.08
C ALA A 63 -3.93 -14.03 -5.05
N GLU A 64 -4.49 -14.59 -3.98
CA GLU A 64 -3.78 -15.31 -2.91
C GLU A 64 -2.80 -14.48 -2.04
N SER A 65 -2.89 -13.14 -2.05
CA SER A 65 -2.12 -12.24 -1.16
C SER A 65 -2.76 -10.84 -1.05
N HIS A 66 -2.00 -9.80 -0.69
CA HIS A 66 -2.44 -8.41 -0.59
C HIS A 66 -1.28 -7.42 -0.80
N LEU A 67 -1.61 -6.19 -1.13
CA LEU A 67 -0.76 -5.01 -0.91
C LEU A 67 -1.47 -4.14 0.12
N ALA A 68 -0.76 -3.68 1.15
CA ALA A 68 -1.33 -2.79 2.17
C ALA A 68 -0.48 -1.54 2.35
N VAL A 69 -1.13 -0.45 2.76
CA VAL A 69 -0.46 0.81 3.09
C VAL A 69 -1.16 1.48 4.26
N HIS A 70 -0.36 2.01 5.18
CA HIS A 70 -0.78 2.89 6.26
C HIS A 70 0.04 4.17 6.19
N SER A 71 -0.60 5.33 6.12
CA SER A 71 0.09 6.62 6.04
C SER A 71 -0.17 7.51 7.25
N TRP A 72 0.85 8.26 7.62
CA TRP A 72 0.79 9.35 8.61
C TRP A 72 1.36 10.62 7.98
N PRO A 73 0.54 11.40 7.26
CA PRO A 73 0.96 12.64 6.61
C PRO A 73 1.65 13.63 7.55
N GLU A 74 1.22 13.69 8.81
CA GLU A 74 1.76 14.55 9.86
C GLU A 74 3.21 14.22 10.24
N TYR A 75 3.67 13.00 9.93
CA TYR A 75 5.04 12.55 10.14
C TYR A 75 5.80 12.31 8.84
N ALA A 76 5.18 12.63 7.69
CA ALA A 76 5.73 12.36 6.37
C ALA A 76 6.21 10.90 6.20
N CYS A 77 5.41 9.94 6.70
CA CYS A 77 5.76 8.53 6.64
C CYS A 77 4.60 7.63 6.18
N ALA A 78 4.97 6.47 5.65
CA ALA A 78 4.04 5.41 5.32
C ALA A 78 4.69 4.03 5.54
N SER A 79 3.92 3.09 6.06
CA SER A 79 4.27 1.67 6.15
C SER A 79 3.55 0.92 5.04
N VAL A 80 4.27 0.06 4.32
CA VAL A 80 3.77 -0.65 3.13
C VAL A 80 4.12 -2.13 3.20
N ASP A 81 3.11 -2.96 2.96
CA ASP A 81 3.22 -4.41 2.77
C ASP A 81 2.99 -4.74 1.28
N LEU A 82 3.90 -5.49 0.65
CA LEU A 82 3.82 -5.90 -0.78
C LEU A 82 4.04 -7.40 -0.95
#